data_AF-H2YZZ9-F1
#
_entry.id   AF-H2YZZ9-F1
#
_cell.length_a   1.000
_cell.length_b   1.000
_cell.length_c   1.000
_cell.angle_alpha   90.00
_cell.angle_beta   90.00
_cell.angle_gamma   90.00
#
_symmetry.space_group_name_H-M   'P 1'
#
loop_
_entity.id
_entity.type
_entity.pdbx_description
1 polymer ?
#
loop_
_entity_poly.entity_id
_entity_poly.type
_entity_poly.pdbx_seq_one_letter_code
_entity_poly.pdbx_strand_id
1 'polypeptide(L)'
;MTLINNGHSLQVDLAGGYTISNSQFLPKNYKAMQFHFHWGSSFGSEHTVDSTRYFGEMHIVHYDTAHADINAAINKPQGLAVIAFFIKADASSDNAAFQKILQPISAGMNKNAQKTLTPFPISDLLPKITGYYRYSGSLTTPPCYESVVWTIFKDPIQISAAQ
;
A
#
# COMPACT_ATOMS: atom_id res chain seq x y z
N MET A 1 13.80 3.56 5.64
CA MET A 1 12.72 3.55 4.63
C MET A 1 13.22 4.33 3.44
N THR A 2 12.93 3.87 2.22
CA THR A 2 13.40 4.53 0.99
C THR A 2 12.21 4.83 0.11
N LEU A 3 11.97 6.10 -0.18
CA LEU A 3 10.98 6.54 -1.15
C LEU A 3 11.56 6.44 -2.56
N ILE A 4 10.81 5.87 -3.49
CA ILE A 4 11.21 5.59 -4.85
C ILE A 4 10.10 6.07 -5.79
N ASN A 5 10.44 6.93 -6.73
CA ASN A 5 9.58 7.18 -7.89
C ASN A 5 10.01 6.19 -8.96
N ASN A 6 9.33 5.06 -9.12
CA ASN A 6 9.73 4.04 -10.09
C ASN A 6 9.21 4.34 -11.52
N GLY A 7 8.61 5.52 -11.74
CA GLY A 7 8.02 5.93 -13.02
C GLY A 7 6.62 5.38 -13.29
N HIS A 8 6.09 4.53 -12.40
CA HIS A 8 4.73 3.99 -12.45
C HIS A 8 3.93 4.30 -11.18
N SER A 9 4.60 4.41 -10.04
CA SER A 9 4.03 4.70 -8.73
C SER A 9 5.09 5.33 -7.82
N LEU A 10 4.64 5.87 -6.69
CA LEU A 10 5.48 6.20 -5.55
C LEU A 10 5.49 5.00 -4.60
N GLN A 11 6.66 4.41 -4.41
CA GLN A 11 6.88 3.24 -3.58
C GLN A 11 7.76 3.61 -2.39
N VAL A 12 7.45 3.05 -1.21
CA VAL A 12 8.28 3.15 -0.01
C VAL A 12 8.73 1.77 0.40
N ASP A 13 10.04 1.52 0.29
CA ASP A 13 10.65 0.29 0.78
C ASP A 13 10.82 0.37 2.30
N LEU A 14 10.36 -0.68 2.97
CA LEU A 14 10.43 -0.82 4.42
C LEU A 14 11.78 -1.44 4.80
N ALA A 15 12.30 -1.09 5.97
CA ALA A 15 13.54 -1.68 6.50
C ALA A 15 13.36 -3.13 6.99
N GLY A 16 12.19 -3.75 6.78
CA GLY A 16 11.80 -5.03 7.35
C GLY A 16 11.26 -4.91 8.78
N GLY A 17 11.01 -6.05 9.43
CA GLY A 17 10.57 -6.13 10.83
C GLY A 17 9.05 -6.11 11.06
N TYR A 18 8.25 -5.95 10.00
CA TYR A 18 6.79 -5.95 10.10
C TYR A 18 6.23 -7.30 9.62
N THR A 19 5.78 -8.12 10.56
CA THR A 19 5.18 -9.43 10.26
C THR A 19 3.77 -9.50 10.83
N ILE A 20 2.85 -10.01 10.02
CA ILE A 20 1.49 -10.35 10.43
C ILE A 20 1.45 -11.85 10.67
N SER A 21 1.35 -12.25 11.94
CA SER A 21 1.33 -13.67 12.37
C SER A 21 0.00 -14.07 13.03
N ASN A 22 -1.11 -13.55 12.52
CA ASN A 22 -2.45 -13.85 13.03
C ASN A 22 -3.20 -14.72 12.02
N SER A 23 -3.29 -16.02 12.31
CA SER A 23 -3.97 -17.00 11.46
C SER A 23 -5.49 -16.78 11.35
N GLN A 24 -6.10 -16.03 12.27
CA GLN A 24 -7.50 -15.62 12.16
C GLN A 24 -7.69 -14.47 11.17
N PHE A 25 -6.62 -13.70 10.90
CA PHE A 25 -6.67 -12.57 9.98
C PHE A 25 -6.14 -12.91 8.59
N LEU A 26 -4.99 -13.58 8.46
CA LEU A 26 -4.41 -14.03 7.19
C LEU A 26 -4.10 -15.53 7.25
N PRO A 27 -4.15 -16.25 6.10
CA PRO A 27 -4.01 -17.71 6.10
C PRO A 27 -2.59 -18.21 6.44
N LYS A 28 -1.59 -17.34 6.36
CA LYS A 28 -0.18 -17.61 6.63
C LYS A 28 0.45 -16.43 7.36
N ASN A 29 1.72 -16.57 7.72
CA ASN A 29 2.50 -15.47 8.24
C ASN A 29 3.09 -14.68 7.08
N TYR A 30 2.90 -13.36 7.10
CA TYR A 30 3.29 -12.49 6.01
C TYR A 30 4.17 -11.36 6.49
N LYS A 31 5.29 -11.10 5.80
CA LYS A 31 6.22 -10.02 6.11
C LYS A 31 6.06 -8.88 5.11
N ALA A 32 5.87 -7.66 5.61
CA ALA A 32 5.73 -6.47 4.78
C ALA A 32 7.08 -6.07 4.16
N MET A 33 7.05 -5.69 2.88
CA MET A 33 8.24 -5.32 2.10
C MET A 33 8.21 -3.85 1.70
N GLN A 34 7.09 -3.42 1.15
CA GLN A 34 6.91 -2.09 0.63
C GLN A 34 5.44 -1.69 0.73
N PHE A 35 5.18 -0.39 0.61
CA PHE A 35 3.88 0.08 0.18
C PHE A 35 4.01 1.04 -0.98
N HIS A 36 2.96 1.16 -1.79
CA HIS A 36 2.93 2.05 -2.94
C HIS A 36 1.52 2.59 -3.18
N PHE A 37 1.40 3.58 -4.07
CA PHE A 37 0.18 4.33 -4.28
C PHE A 37 -0.31 4.26 -5.72
N HIS A 38 -1.63 4.19 -5.89
CA HIS A 38 -2.32 4.39 -7.16
C HIS A 38 -3.20 5.63 -7.01
N TRP A 39 -3.18 6.51 -8.00
CA TRP A 39 -3.99 7.73 -7.99
C TRP A 39 -4.30 8.17 -9.43
N GLY A 40 -5.25 9.08 -9.57
CA GLY A 40 -5.69 9.64 -10.84
C GLY A 40 -5.85 11.15 -10.76
N SER A 41 -6.39 11.77 -11.81
CA SER A 41 -6.64 13.22 -11.82
C SER A 41 -7.81 13.62 -10.91
N SER A 42 -8.87 12.81 -10.88
CA SER A 42 -10.06 13.05 -10.04
C SER A 42 -10.43 11.82 -9.21
N PHE A 43 -10.30 10.63 -9.78
CA PHE A 43 -10.46 9.35 -9.11
C PHE A 43 -9.41 8.38 -9.64
N GLY A 44 -8.89 7.50 -8.78
CA GLY A 44 -7.73 6.68 -9.12
C GLY A 44 -7.47 5.48 -8.24
N SER A 45 -8.36 5.14 -7.30
CA SER A 45 -8.29 3.81 -6.69
C SER A 45 -8.45 2.74 -7.75
N GLU A 46 -7.81 1.58 -7.59
CA GLU A 46 -7.97 0.47 -8.52
C GLU A 46 -9.29 -0.25 -8.25
N HIS A 47 -9.56 -0.55 -6.98
CA HIS A 47 -10.81 -1.13 -6.52
C HIS A 47 -11.94 -0.09 -6.46
N THR A 48 -13.17 -0.61 -6.48
CA THR A 48 -14.40 0.15 -6.22
C THR A 48 -15.29 -0.64 -5.28
N VAL A 49 -16.04 0.05 -4.42
CA VAL A 49 -17.08 -0.55 -3.56
C VAL A 49 -18.41 0.08 -3.95
N ASP A 50 -19.41 -0.74 -4.28
CA ASP A 50 -20.72 -0.27 -4.74
C ASP A 50 -20.59 0.78 -5.87
N SER A 51 -19.72 0.49 -6.84
CA SER A 51 -19.36 1.36 -7.97
C SER A 51 -18.70 2.70 -7.60
N THR A 52 -18.44 2.95 -6.33
CA THR A 52 -17.71 4.14 -5.86
C THR A 52 -16.21 3.93 -6.04
N ARG A 53 -15.56 4.84 -6.78
CA ARG A 53 -14.10 4.94 -6.92
C ARG A 53 -13.59 6.08 -6.02
N TYR A 54 -12.45 5.87 -5.38
CA TYR A 54 -11.82 6.84 -4.48
C TYR A 54 -10.71 7.62 -5.19
N PHE A 55 -10.20 8.68 -4.54
CA PHE A 55 -9.15 9.54 -5.10
C PHE A 55 -7.89 8.72 -5.44
N GLY A 56 -7.50 7.83 -4.52
CA GLY A 56 -6.40 6.90 -4.72
C GLY A 56 -6.52 5.65 -3.87
N GLU A 57 -5.51 4.82 -3.91
CA GLU A 57 -5.42 3.57 -3.15
C GLU A 57 -3.96 3.29 -2.77
N MET A 58 -3.73 2.94 -1.51
CA MET A 58 -2.43 2.50 -1.02
C MET A 58 -2.42 0.99 -0.89
N HIS A 59 -1.38 0.35 -1.41
CA HIS A 59 -1.14 -1.09 -1.29
C HIS A 59 0.07 -1.35 -0.41
N ILE A 60 -0.08 -2.13 0.66
CA ILE A 60 1.01 -2.66 1.46
C ILE A 60 1.25 -4.11 1.05
N VAL A 61 2.40 -4.38 0.44
CA VAL A 61 2.75 -5.68 -0.13
C VAL A 61 3.54 -6.50 0.87
N HIS A 62 3.05 -7.73 1.09
CA HIS A 62 3.68 -8.71 1.96
C HIS A 62 3.94 -10.01 1.21
N TYR A 63 4.94 -10.76 1.66
CA TYR A 63 5.24 -12.10 1.15
C TYR A 63 5.17 -13.14 2.28
N ASP A 64 4.79 -14.36 1.91
CA ASP A 64 4.72 -15.53 2.80
C ASP A 64 6.11 -15.85 3.37
N THR A 65 6.23 -15.85 4.70
CA THR A 65 7.50 -16.08 5.41
C THR A 65 8.06 -17.49 5.24
N ALA A 66 7.30 -18.43 4.66
CA ALA A 66 7.82 -19.73 4.25
C ALA A 66 8.86 -19.65 3.10
N HIS A 67 9.02 -18.48 2.48
CA HIS A 67 9.96 -18.23 1.40
C HIS A 67 11.03 -17.23 1.83
N ALA A 68 12.21 -17.28 1.20
CA ALA A 68 13.34 -16.42 1.55
C ALA A 68 13.04 -14.93 1.31
N ASP A 69 12.37 -14.63 0.19
CA ASP A 69 12.04 -13.28 -0.25
C ASP A 69 10.76 -13.27 -1.11
N ILE A 70 10.38 -12.07 -1.55
CA ILE A 70 9.22 -11.89 -2.42
C ILE A 70 9.37 -12.63 -3.75
N ASN A 71 10.57 -12.69 -4.34
CA ASN A 71 10.78 -13.34 -5.64
C ASN A 71 10.52 -14.85 -5.57
N ALA A 72 10.90 -15.48 -4.46
CA ALA A 72 10.61 -16.89 -4.21
C ALA A 72 9.11 -17.16 -3.95
N ALA A 73 8.37 -16.19 -3.44
CA ALA A 73 6.94 -16.31 -3.11
C ALA A 73 5.99 -15.84 -4.22
N ILE A 74 6.44 -14.95 -5.12
CA ILE A 74 5.58 -14.11 -5.98
C ILE A 74 4.62 -14.89 -6.87
N ASN A 75 4.96 -16.11 -7.27
CA ASN A 75 4.14 -16.96 -8.14
C ASN A 75 3.58 -18.20 -7.42
N LYS A 76 3.66 -18.24 -6.09
CA LYS A 76 3.18 -19.35 -5.27
C LYS A 76 1.74 -19.11 -4.83
N PRO A 77 0.91 -20.15 -4.70
CA PRO A 77 -0.43 -20.01 -4.16
C PRO A 77 -0.41 -19.31 -2.79
N GLN A 78 -1.13 -18.20 -2.69
CA GLN A 78 -1.14 -17.34 -1.49
C GLN A 78 0.27 -16.92 -1.04
N GLY A 79 1.20 -16.81 -1.99
CA GLY A 79 2.57 -16.40 -1.72
C GLY A 79 2.67 -14.93 -1.35
N LEU A 80 1.65 -14.13 -1.70
CA LEU A 80 1.55 -12.73 -1.36
C LEU A 80 0.28 -12.44 -0.57
N ALA A 81 0.36 -11.43 0.30
CA ALA A 81 -0.80 -10.77 0.86
C ALA A 81 -0.68 -9.26 0.60
N VAL A 82 -1.72 -8.66 0.02
CA VAL A 82 -1.78 -7.21 -0.19
C VAL A 82 -2.89 -6.63 0.65
N ILE A 83 -2.52 -5.67 1.49
CA ILE A 83 -3.45 -4.89 2.30
C ILE A 83 -3.65 -3.55 1.62
N ALA A 84 -4.89 -3.25 1.24
CA ALA A 84 -5.28 -2.06 0.52
C ALA A 84 -6.08 -1.11 1.40
N PHE A 85 -5.81 0.18 1.25
CA PHE A 85 -6.58 1.26 1.84
C PHE A 85 -6.96 2.26 0.76
N PHE A 86 -8.25 2.59 0.67
CA PHE A 86 -8.69 3.72 -0.15
C PHE A 86 -8.13 5.04 0.41
N ILE A 87 -8.01 6.06 -0.44
CA ILE A 87 -7.58 7.40 -0.07
C ILE A 87 -8.70 8.37 -0.44
N LYS A 88 -9.07 9.24 0.50
CA LYS A 88 -10.06 10.31 0.31
C LYS A 88 -9.40 11.66 0.59
N ALA A 89 -9.53 12.59 -0.35
CA ALA A 89 -8.87 13.90 -0.32
C ALA A 89 -9.86 15.04 0.01
N ASP A 90 -10.62 14.90 1.09
CA ASP A 90 -11.62 15.87 1.53
C ASP A 90 -11.54 16.21 3.03
N ALA A 91 -10.44 15.85 3.68
CA ALA A 91 -10.22 16.20 5.07
C ALA A 91 -9.96 17.70 5.26
N SER A 92 -10.40 18.24 6.39
CA SER A 92 -10.19 19.65 6.76
C SER A 92 -8.74 19.97 7.16
N SER A 93 -7.91 18.95 7.39
CA SER A 93 -6.53 19.10 7.84
C SER A 93 -5.63 18.04 7.20
N ASP A 94 -4.36 18.40 7.02
CA ASP A 94 -3.34 17.51 6.47
C ASP A 94 -3.09 16.29 7.34
N ASN A 95 -2.86 15.15 6.69
CA ASN A 95 -2.32 13.95 7.33
C ASN A 95 -0.81 14.12 7.53
N ALA A 96 -0.39 14.26 8.79
CA ALA A 96 1.00 14.51 9.13
C ALA A 96 1.96 13.37 8.73
N ALA A 97 1.50 12.12 8.72
CA ALA A 97 2.32 10.99 8.27
C ALA A 97 2.46 10.98 6.76
N PHE A 98 1.38 11.28 6.03
CA PHE A 98 1.41 11.41 4.57
C PHE A 98 2.33 12.57 4.13
N GLN A 99 2.38 13.66 4.90
CA GLN A 99 3.28 14.78 4.62
C GLN A 99 4.77 14.40 4.62
N LYS A 100 5.17 13.40 5.41
CA LYS A 100 6.56 12.88 5.42
C LYS A 100 6.93 12.21 4.10
N ILE A 101 5.93 11.71 3.36
CA ILE A 101 6.10 11.13 2.02
C ILE A 101 6.12 12.24 0.96
N LEU A 102 5.25 13.25 1.10
CA LEU A 102 5.12 14.34 0.13
C LEU A 102 6.26 15.36 0.17
N GLN A 103 6.82 15.65 1.34
CA GLN A 103 7.86 16.67 1.50
C GLN A 103 9.10 16.41 0.63
N PRO A 104 9.66 15.18 0.55
CA PRO A 104 10.75 14.90 -0.37
C PRO A 104 10.37 15.00 -1.85
N ILE A 105 9.08 14.83 -2.19
CA ILE A 105 8.57 14.90 -3.57
C ILE A 105 8.48 16.35 -4.02
N SER A 106 7.98 17.26 -3.17
CA SER A 106 7.85 18.68 -3.48
C SER A 106 9.19 19.36 -3.73
N ALA A 107 10.28 18.83 -3.16
CA ALA A 107 11.66 19.23 -3.46
C ALA A 107 12.19 18.69 -4.81
N GLY A 108 11.32 18.13 -5.66
CA GLY A 108 11.64 17.53 -6.94
C GLY A 108 12.03 16.06 -6.83
N MET A 109 11.32 15.19 -7.56
CA MET A 109 11.61 13.76 -7.62
C MET A 109 11.36 13.20 -9.03
N ASN A 110 12.44 13.07 -9.80
CA ASN A 110 12.39 12.54 -11.16
C ASN A 110 12.09 11.03 -11.16
N LYS A 111 11.71 10.51 -12.34
CA LYS A 111 11.61 9.07 -12.58
C LYS A 111 12.92 8.37 -12.18
N ASN A 112 12.79 7.23 -11.50
CA ASN A 112 13.84 6.39 -10.91
C ASN A 112 14.63 7.04 -9.78
N ALA A 113 14.26 8.25 -9.33
CA ALA A 113 14.91 8.86 -8.17
C ALA A 113 14.55 8.09 -6.88
N GLN A 114 15.47 8.14 -5.92
CA GLN A 114 15.26 7.61 -4.58
C GLN A 114 15.60 8.68 -3.54
N LYS A 115 14.86 8.71 -2.44
CA LYS A 115 15.12 9.58 -1.30
C LYS A 115 14.94 8.80 0.00
N THR A 116 15.83 9.01 0.95
CA THR A 116 15.69 8.45 2.30
C THR A 116 14.56 9.16 3.03
N LEU A 117 13.64 8.40 3.62
CA LEU A 117 12.62 8.92 4.52
C LEU A 117 13.07 8.76 5.97
N THR A 118 12.79 9.78 6.79
CA THR A 118 12.77 9.61 8.25
C THR A 118 11.73 8.54 8.58
N PRO A 119 12.10 7.44 9.27
CA PRO A 119 11.15 6.38 9.60
C PRO A 119 9.96 6.91 10.42
N PHE A 120 8.77 6.39 10.12
CA PHE A 120 7.57 6.64 10.88
C PHE A 120 6.73 5.35 10.96
N PRO A 121 5.91 5.17 12.00
CA PRO A 121 4.98 4.05 12.06
C PRO A 121 4.00 4.08 10.89
N ILE A 122 3.89 3.00 10.12
CA ILE A 122 2.93 2.90 9.01
C ILE A 122 1.50 3.10 9.52
N SER A 123 1.22 2.68 10.76
CA SER A 123 -0.06 2.90 11.44
C SER A 123 -0.48 4.36 11.52
N ASP A 124 0.47 5.31 11.48
CA ASP A 124 0.15 6.75 11.51
C ASP A 124 -0.51 7.22 10.22
N LEU A 125 -0.40 6.46 9.12
CA LEU A 125 -1.14 6.71 7.88
C LEU A 125 -2.58 6.20 7.96
N LEU A 126 -2.83 5.18 8.78
CA LEU A 126 -4.01 4.34 8.66
C LEU A 126 -5.20 4.94 9.42
N PRO A 127 -6.43 4.79 8.90
CA PRO A 127 -7.62 5.20 9.60
C PRO A 127 -7.94 4.24 10.75
N LYS A 128 -8.97 4.58 11.54
CA LYS A 128 -9.61 3.60 12.41
C LYS A 128 -10.24 2.51 11.55
N ILE A 129 -9.95 1.26 11.88
CA ILE A 129 -10.39 0.09 11.11
C ILE A 129 -11.69 -0.45 11.69
N THR A 130 -12.76 -0.44 10.91
CA THR A 130 -14.08 -0.98 11.29
C THR A 130 -14.42 -2.30 10.59
N GLY A 131 -13.80 -2.57 9.45
CA GLY A 131 -13.97 -3.82 8.71
C GLY A 131 -13.23 -3.84 7.38
N TYR A 132 -13.23 -5.01 6.74
CA TYR A 132 -12.55 -5.24 5.48
C TYR A 132 -13.30 -6.22 4.57
N TYR A 133 -12.92 -6.25 3.30
CA TYR A 133 -13.24 -7.30 2.34
C TYR A 133 -12.01 -8.19 2.12
N ARG A 134 -12.23 -9.46 1.79
CA ARG A 134 -11.17 -10.46 1.57
C ARG A 134 -11.48 -11.26 0.30
N TYR A 135 -10.50 -11.40 -0.58
CA TYR A 135 -10.60 -12.28 -1.74
C TYR A 135 -9.22 -12.75 -2.22
N SER A 136 -9.20 -13.80 -3.04
CA SER A 136 -8.00 -14.24 -3.76
C SER A 136 -7.98 -13.62 -5.15
N GLY A 137 -6.85 -13.04 -5.54
CA GLY A 137 -6.70 -12.35 -6.83
C GLY A 137 -5.25 -12.30 -7.30
N SER A 138 -4.95 -11.32 -8.13
CA SER A 138 -3.63 -11.15 -8.75
C SER A 138 -2.91 -9.89 -8.30
N LEU A 139 -1.65 -9.76 -8.72
CA LEU A 139 -1.02 -8.45 -8.89
C LEU A 139 -1.79 -7.64 -9.93
N THR A 140 -1.88 -6.32 -9.74
CA THR A 140 -2.53 -5.39 -10.68
C THR A 140 -1.58 -4.88 -11.77
N THR A 141 -0.31 -5.29 -11.70
CA THR A 141 0.72 -4.97 -12.70
C THR A 141 1.38 -6.25 -13.23
N PRO A 142 1.91 -6.24 -14.48
CA PRO A 142 2.57 -7.41 -15.06
C PRO A 142 3.66 -7.99 -14.15
N PRO A 143 3.77 -9.33 -14.05
CA PRO A 143 3.10 -10.34 -14.87
C PRO A 143 1.74 -10.81 -14.33
N CYS A 144 1.10 -10.06 -13.43
CA CYS A 144 -0.26 -10.33 -12.95
C CYS A 144 -0.43 -11.71 -12.29
N TYR A 145 0.56 -12.19 -11.54
CA TYR A 145 0.47 -13.49 -10.85
C TYR A 145 -0.75 -13.57 -9.94
N GLU A 146 -1.54 -14.63 -10.08
CA GLU A 146 -2.72 -14.96 -9.26
C GLU A 146 -2.33 -15.61 -7.90
N SER A 147 -1.43 -14.94 -7.19
CA SER A 147 -0.83 -15.41 -5.93
C SER A 147 -1.26 -14.60 -4.71
N VAL A 148 -2.15 -13.63 -4.88
CA VAL A 148 -2.43 -12.57 -3.89
C VAL A 148 -3.66 -12.89 -3.05
N VAL A 149 -3.50 -12.81 -1.73
CA VAL A 149 -4.62 -12.70 -0.78
C VAL A 149 -4.86 -11.22 -0.49
N TRP A 150 -5.93 -10.66 -1.04
CA TRP A 150 -6.27 -9.25 -0.91
C TRP A 150 -7.07 -8.97 0.36
N THR A 151 -6.72 -7.90 1.07
CA THR A 151 -7.51 -7.35 2.17
C THR A 151 -7.77 -5.88 1.92
N ILE A 152 -9.01 -5.50 1.65
CA ILE A 152 -9.39 -4.11 1.35
C ILE A 152 -10.11 -3.54 2.57
N PHE A 153 -9.51 -2.58 3.26
CA PHE A 153 -10.17 -1.91 4.38
C PHE A 153 -11.24 -0.94 3.90
N LYS A 154 -12.38 -0.92 4.61
CA LYS A 154 -13.54 -0.09 4.28
C LYS A 154 -13.29 1.40 4.53
N ASP A 155 -12.60 1.69 5.63
CA ASP A 155 -12.31 3.06 6.05
C ASP A 155 -11.14 3.62 5.21
N PRO A 156 -11.31 4.79 4.56
CA PRO A 156 -10.25 5.38 3.75
C PRO A 156 -9.25 6.16 4.60
N ILE A 157 -7.99 6.21 4.15
CA ILE A 157 -7.00 7.19 4.57
C ILE A 157 -7.52 8.58 4.20
N GLN A 158 -7.54 9.47 5.18
CA GLN A 158 -7.98 10.85 5.03
C GLN A 158 -6.76 11.73 4.78
N ILE A 159 -6.79 12.49 3.69
CA ILE A 159 -5.84 13.56 3.37
C ILE A 159 -6.61 14.84 3.03
N SER A 160 -5.97 15.99 3.13
CA SER A 160 -6.58 17.24 2.66
C SER A 160 -6.54 17.31 1.14
N ALA A 161 -7.32 18.21 0.54
CA ALA A 161 -7.26 18.45 -0.91
C ALA A 161 -5.93 19.08 -1.37
N ALA A 162 -5.12 19.62 -0.46
CA ALA A 162 -3.81 20.20 -0.77
C ALA A 162 -2.69 19.14 -0.84
N GLN A 163 -2.91 17.97 -0.23
CA GLN A 163 -2.03 16.81 -0.25
C GLN A 163 -2.36 15.88 -1.41
#